data_AF-A0A528CHE2-F1
#
_entry.id   AF-A0A528CHE2-F1
#
_cell.length_a   1.000
_cell.length_b   1.000
_cell.length_c   1.000
_cell.angle_alpha   90.00
_cell.angle_beta   90.00
_cell.angle_gamma   90.00
#
_symmetry.space_group_name_H-M   'P 1'
#
loop_
_entity.id
_entity.type
_entity.pdbx_description
1 polymer ?
#
loop_
_entity_poly.entity_id
_entity_poly.type
_entity_poly.pdbx_seq_one_letter_code
_entity_poly.pdbx_strand_id
1 'polypeptide(L)' 'AYRQLHEECRRYVEELNQRYGSEGYSPVLMVAEHHSQEQVYEIYRAADICMVTSLHDGMNLVAKEFVAARDDEQGV' A
#
# COMPACT_ATOMS: atom_id res chain seq x y z
N ALA A 1 15.21 -13.24 7.94
CA ALA A 1 14.93 -11.80 7.81
C ALA A 1 13.68 -11.55 6.96
N TYR A 2 13.72 -11.63 5.61
CA TYR A 2 12.57 -11.27 4.77
C TYR A 2 11.29 -12.11 5.01
N ARG A 3 11.40 -13.43 5.12
CA ARG A 3 10.23 -14.30 5.42
C ARG A 3 9.61 -13.99 6.77
N GLN A 4 10.43 -13.78 7.79
CA GLN A 4 9.97 -13.46 9.14
C GLN A 4 9.23 -12.12 9.18
N LEU A 5 9.77 -11.09 8.50
CA LEU A 5 9.09 -9.80 8.37
C LEU A 5 7.75 -9.95 7.65
N HIS A 6 7.71 -10.75 6.58
CA HIS A 6 6.47 -11.01 5.83
C HIS A 6 5.41 -11.71 6.69
N GLU A 7 5.81 -12.73 7.45
CA GLU A 7 4.94 -13.44 8.41
C GLU A 7 4.44 -12.49 9.51
N GLU A 8 5.30 -11.62 10.01
CA GLU A 8 4.94 -10.62 11.02
C GLU A 8 3.92 -9.60 10.47
N CYS A 9 4.14 -9.07 9.26
CA CYS A 9 3.17 -8.20 8.60
C CYS A 9 1.82 -8.89 8.42
N ARG A 10 1.82 -10.15 7.96
CA ARG A 10 0.59 -10.93 7.79
C ARG A 10 -0.16 -11.08 9.11
N ARG A 11 0.55 -11.38 10.21
CA ARG A 11 -0.04 -11.48 11.55
C ARG A 11 -0.70 -10.17 11.98
N TYR A 12 -0.05 -9.01 11.75
CA TYR A 12 -0.65 -7.71 12.08
C TYR A 12 -1.88 -7.40 11.23
N VAL A 13 -1.88 -7.74 9.94
CA VAL A 13 -3.06 -7.58 9.07
C VAL A 13 -4.23 -8.40 9.61
N GLU A 14 -3.98 -9.66 9.97
CA GLU A 14 -5.00 -10.55 10.56
C GLU A 14 -5.55 -9.99 11.89
N GLU A 15 -4.67 -9.51 12.78
CA GLU A 15 -5.05 -8.90 14.06
C GLU A 15 -5.89 -7.62 13.86
N LEU A 16 -5.49 -6.74 12.95
CA LEU A 16 -6.22 -5.51 12.64
C LEU A 16 -7.59 -5.81 12.03
N ASN A 17 -7.67 -6.74 11.08
CA ASN A 17 -8.93 -7.13 10.47
C ASN A 17 -9.86 -7.82 11.48
N GLN A 18 -9.33 -8.64 12.39
CA GLN A 18 -10.14 -9.24 13.45
C GLN A 18 -10.69 -8.18 14.42
N ARG A 19 -9.88 -7.16 14.74
CA ARG A 19 -10.25 -6.14 15.73
C ARG A 19 -11.21 -5.08 15.17
N TYR A 20 -11.04 -4.71 13.90
CA TYR A 20 -11.74 -3.56 13.29
C TYR A 20 -12.60 -3.92 12.08
N GLY A 21 -12.54 -5.16 11.60
CA GLY A 21 -13.40 -5.66 10.53
C GLY A 21 -14.80 -6.03 11.02
N SER A 22 -15.70 -6.19 10.06
CA SER A 22 -17.08 -6.63 10.28
C SER A 22 -17.54 -7.47 9.09
N GLU A 23 -18.77 -7.99 9.13
CA GLU A 23 -19.31 -8.77 8.02
C GLU A 23 -19.30 -7.94 6.72
N GLY A 24 -18.58 -8.43 5.71
CA GLY A 24 -18.41 -7.75 4.43
C GLY A 24 -17.39 -6.60 4.41
N TYR A 25 -16.67 -6.33 5.51
CA TYR A 25 -15.69 -5.25 5.60
C TYR A 25 -14.37 -5.71 6.21
N SER A 26 -13.27 -5.50 5.48
CA SER A 26 -11.90 -5.69 5.96
C SER A 26 -11.12 -4.38 5.82
N PRO A 27 -10.66 -3.77 6.92
CA PRO A 27 -9.97 -2.48 6.89
C PRO A 27 -8.59 -2.54 6.21
N VAL A 28 -7.92 -3.70 6.22
CA VAL A 28 -6.61 -3.87 5.59
C VAL A 28 -6.63 -5.01 4.60
N LEU A 29 -6.44 -4.70 3.32
CA LEU A 29 -6.26 -5.68 2.25
C LEU A 29 -4.76 -5.81 1.95
N MET A 30 -4.16 -6.93 2.36
CA MET A 30 -2.76 -7.23 2.04
C MET A 30 -2.68 -7.95 0.69
N VAL A 31 -2.17 -7.25 -0.32
CA VAL A 31 -2.02 -7.81 -1.67
C VAL A 31 -0.56 -8.17 -1.91
N ALA A 32 -0.19 -9.42 -1.62
CA ALA A 32 1.17 -9.93 -1.67
C ALA A 32 1.48 -10.64 -3.01
N GLU A 33 1.24 -9.96 -4.13
CA GLU A 33 1.51 -10.49 -5.47
C GLU A 33 2.18 -9.46 -6.37
N HIS A 34 2.74 -9.93 -7.49
CA HIS A 34 3.35 -9.05 -8.48
C HIS A 34 2.27 -8.35 -9.30
N HIS A 35 2.40 -7.03 -9.42
CA HIS A 35 1.56 -6.21 -10.28
C HIS A 35 2.40 -5.60 -11.39
N SER A 36 1.84 -5.56 -12.60
CA SER A 36 2.40 -4.78 -13.69
C SER A 36 2.34 -3.28 -13.38
N GLN A 37 3.16 -2.50 -14.09
CA GLN A 37 3.19 -1.06 -13.92
C GLN A 37 1.82 -0.40 -14.16
N GLU A 38 1.06 -0.89 -15.15
CA GLU A 38 -0.28 -0.40 -15.48
C GLU A 38 -1.25 -0.63 -14.30
N GLN A 39 -1.24 -1.83 -13.71
CA GLN A 39 -2.08 -2.14 -12.54
C GLN A 39 -1.73 -1.27 -11.32
N VAL A 40 -0.44 -1.05 -11.07
CA VAL A 40 0.01 -0.18 -9.98
C VAL A 40 -0.43 1.26 -10.22
N TYR A 41 -0.35 1.74 -11.46
CA TYR A 41 -0.80 3.08 -11.84
C TYR A 41 -2.30 3.27 -11.56
N GLU A 42 -3.15 2.30 -11.93
CA GLU A 42 -4.58 2.32 -11.61
C GLU A 42 -4.84 2.40 -10.09
N ILE A 43 -4.07 1.66 -9.29
CA ILE A 43 -4.19 1.72 -7.82
C ILE A 43 -3.79 3.10 -7.29
N TYR A 44 -2.70 3.70 -7.78
CA TYR A 44 -2.28 5.05 -7.39
C TYR A 44 -3.35 6.09 -7.71
N ARG A 45 -3.98 5.99 -8.88
CA ARG A 45 -5.08 6.87 -9.31
C ARG A 45 -6.32 6.76 -8.45
N ALA A 46 -6.64 5.55 -7.99
CA ALA A 46 -7.81 5.29 -7.17
C ALA A 46 -7.60 5.65 -5.69
N ALA A 47 -6.35 5.84 -5.25
CA ALA A 47 -6.02 6.05 -3.85
C ALA A 47 -6.05 7.53 -3.45
N ASP A 48 -6.80 7.85 -2.39
CA ASP A 48 -6.83 9.19 -1.80
C ASP A 48 -5.49 9.58 -1.17
N ILE A 49 -4.76 8.60 -0.61
CA ILE A 49 -3.51 8.80 0.14
C ILE A 49 -2.55 7.64 -0.19
N CYS A 50 -1.25 7.96 -0.30
CA CYS A 50 -0.17 6.98 -0.34
C CYS A 50 0.76 7.16 0.86
N MET A 51 1.03 6.07 1.58
CA MET A 51 1.96 6.06 2.72
C MET A 51 3.22 5.29 2.38
N VAL A 52 4.36 5.97 2.41
CA VAL A 52 5.69 5.39 2.23
C VAL A 52 6.51 5.66 3.50
N THR A 53 6.75 4.63 4.31
CA THR A 53 7.35 4.77 5.65
C THR A 53 8.66 3.96 5.79
N SER A 54 9.54 4.07 4.80
CA SER A 54 10.84 3.39 4.79
C SER A 54 11.75 3.90 5.91
N LEU A 55 12.41 3.01 6.64
CA LEU A 55 13.39 3.40 7.68
C LEU A 55 14.69 3.95 7.08
N HIS A 56 15.17 3.34 6.00
CA HIS A 56 16.36 3.75 5.26
C HIS A 56 16.13 3.49 3.77
N ASP A 57 15.95 4.56 3.00
CA ASP A 57 15.77 4.50 1.55
C ASP A 57 16.38 5.78 0.94
N GLY A 58 17.33 5.61 0.00
CA GLY A 58 18.00 6.73 -0.64
C GLY A 58 17.10 7.48 -1.61
N MET A 59 16.17 6.79 -2.28
CA MET A 59 15.18 7.39 -3.17
C MET A 59 13.99 6.46 -3.34
N ASN A 60 12.84 6.92 -2.88
CA ASN A 60 11.60 6.18 -3.07
C ASN A 60 10.93 6.57 -4.38
N LEU A 61 10.98 5.70 -5.39
CA LEU A 61 10.30 5.92 -6.66
C LEU A 61 8.78 5.82 -6.53
N VAL A 62 8.27 4.97 -5.64
CA VAL A 62 6.83 4.81 -5.37
C VAL A 62 6.19 6.16 -4.98
N ALA A 63 6.85 6.94 -4.12
CA ALA A 63 6.37 8.27 -3.75
C ALA A 63 6.30 9.22 -4.96
N LYS A 64 7.26 9.16 -5.88
CA LYS A 64 7.28 9.98 -7.10
C LYS A 64 6.22 9.52 -8.09
N GLU A 65 6.08 8.21 -8.27
CA GLU A 65 5.11 7.58 -9.15
C GLU A 65 3.68 7.88 -8.70
N PHE A 66 3.41 7.86 -7.39
CA PHE A 66 2.11 8.25 -6.84
C PHE A 66 1.76 9.70 -7.17
N VAL A 67 2.68 10.64 -6.94
CA VAL A 67 2.45 12.06 -7.27
C VAL A 67 2.26 12.25 -8.77
N ALA A 68 3.05 11.56 -9.60
CA ALA A 68 2.96 11.64 -11.05
C ALA A 68 1.71 10.96 -11.64
N ALA A 69 1.08 10.03 -10.91
CA ALA A 69 -0.13 9.38 -11.36
C ALA A 69 -1.34 10.32 -11.32
N ARG A 70 -1.39 11.25 -10.37
CA ARG A 70 -2.52 12.19 -10.24
C ARG A 70 -2.72 13.07 -11.48
N ASP A 71 -3.97 13.24 -11.88
CA ASP A 71 -4.39 14.17 -12.96
C ASP A 71 -5.44 15.18 -12.51
N ASP A 72 -5.73 15.22 -11.21
CA ASP A 72 -6.76 16.06 -10.62
C ASP A 72 -6.28 17.49 -10.31
N GLU A 73 -5.07 17.85 -10.76
CA GLU A 73 -4.36 19.10 -10.46
C GLU A 73 -4.26 19.43 -8.95
N GLN A 74 -4.62 18.49 -8.07
CA GLN A 74 -4.46 18.62 -6.61
C GLN A 74 -3.02 18.29 -6.19
N GLY A 75 -2.06 18.59 -7.07
CA GLY A 75 -0.63 18.50 -6.77
C GLY A 75 -0.20 19.46 -5.65
N VAL A 76 1.08 19.36 -5.26
CA VAL A 76 1.73 20.24 -4.26
C VAL A 76 1.52 21.73 -4.50
#